data_AF-A0A9C8AC85-F1
#
_entry.id   AF-A0A9C8AC85-F1
#
_cell.length_a   1.000
_cell.length_b   1.000
_cell.length_c   1.000
_cell.angle_alpha   90.00
_cell.angle_beta   90.00
_cell.angle_gamma   90.00
#
_symmetry.space_group_name_H-M   'P 1'
#
loop_
_entity.id
_entity.type
_entity.pdbx_description
1 polymer ?
#
loop_
_entity_poly.entity_id
_entity_poly.type
_entity_poly.pdbx_seq_one_letter_code
_entity_poly.pdbx_strand_id
1 'polypeptide(L)'
;MKPKYTRNDLTVRHHQITENDNMAYTHNVVFNRPLSLREQQQFTRLLISFYDVVHFSRLFGNGFLAEPSITFVTPEQANYTFYRQHKGGDWKELLFAMLATFSAEVVGIAQHDGNPVFDPTRIPKNSPSENSLDLDKGFLSI
;
A
#
# COMPACT_ATOMS: atom_id res chain seq x y z
N MET A 1 13.48 11.54 -2.00
CA MET A 1 13.83 10.10 -1.98
C MET A 1 12.56 9.29 -2.17
N LYS A 2 12.54 8.25 -3.03
CA LYS A 2 11.41 7.32 -3.12
C LYS A 2 11.46 6.36 -1.91
N PRO A 3 10.36 6.11 -1.19
CA PRO A 3 10.36 5.14 -0.11
C PRO A 3 10.70 3.75 -0.66
N LYS A 4 11.67 3.06 -0.05
CA LYS A 4 12.06 1.70 -0.40
C LYS A 4 11.34 0.75 0.56
N TYR A 5 10.28 0.09 0.09
CA TYR A 5 9.50 -0.85 0.89
C TYR A 5 10.34 -2.06 1.28
N THR A 6 10.23 -2.48 2.53
CA THR A 6 10.92 -3.69 3.02
C THR A 6 10.09 -4.94 2.76
N ARG A 7 10.71 -6.11 2.80
CA ARG A 7 10.00 -7.40 2.66
C ARG A 7 8.88 -7.57 3.68
N ASN A 8 9.02 -6.96 4.87
CA ASN A 8 8.00 -6.97 5.92
C ASN A 8 6.82 -6.06 5.61
N ASP A 9 7.04 -4.99 4.85
CA ASP A 9 5.96 -4.13 4.33
C ASP A 9 5.17 -4.86 3.23
N LEU A 10 5.85 -5.74 2.48
CA LEU A 10 5.25 -6.59 1.46
C LEU A 10 4.55 -7.85 2.03
N THR A 11 4.80 -8.19 3.31
CA THR A 11 4.08 -9.27 4.00
C THR A 11 2.81 -8.73 4.64
N VAL A 12 1.74 -8.79 3.85
CA VAL A 12 0.36 -8.56 4.27
C VAL A 12 -0.06 -9.64 5.31
N ARG A 13 -0.96 -9.32 6.25
CA ARG A 13 -1.62 -10.31 7.14
C ARG A 13 -3.02 -10.59 6.59
N HIS A 14 -3.33 -11.85 6.26
CA HIS A 14 -4.30 -12.17 5.19
C HIS A 14 -5.60 -12.83 5.69
N HIS A 15 -6.73 -12.47 5.06
CA HIS A 15 -7.88 -13.38 4.88
C HIS A 15 -7.91 -13.80 3.40
N GLN A 16 -7.47 -15.03 3.11
CA GLN A 16 -7.48 -15.58 1.76
C GLN A 16 -8.64 -16.55 1.62
N ILE A 17 -9.44 -16.39 0.57
CA ILE A 17 -10.42 -17.39 0.14
C ILE A 17 -9.87 -17.99 -1.15
N THR A 18 -9.83 -19.33 -1.20
CA THR A 18 -9.41 -20.06 -2.40
C THR A 18 -10.65 -20.81 -2.88
N GLU A 19 -11.11 -20.52 -4.09
CA GLU A 19 -12.29 -21.15 -4.67
C GLU A 19 -11.96 -21.55 -6.11
N ASN A 20 -12.05 -22.85 -6.43
CA ASN A 20 -11.81 -23.41 -7.77
C ASN A 20 -10.53 -22.91 -8.47
N ASP A 21 -9.37 -23.05 -7.81
CA ASP A 21 -8.05 -22.57 -8.28
C ASP A 21 -7.91 -21.05 -8.51
N ASN A 22 -8.98 -20.27 -8.32
CA ASN A 22 -8.92 -18.82 -8.34
C ASN A 22 -8.59 -18.31 -6.94
N MET A 23 -7.53 -17.49 -6.87
CA MET A 23 -7.16 -16.81 -5.64
C MET A 23 -7.79 -15.42 -5.65
N ALA A 24 -8.84 -15.24 -4.86
CA ALA A 24 -9.37 -13.93 -4.53
C ALA A 24 -8.63 -13.41 -3.29
N TYR A 25 -8.01 -12.23 -3.40
CA TYR A 25 -7.36 -11.61 -2.26
C TYR A 25 -7.96 -10.24 -1.96
N THR A 26 -8.67 -10.16 -0.84
CA THR A 26 -9.29 -8.93 -0.34
C THR A 26 -8.31 -8.22 0.58
N HIS A 27 -8.00 -6.97 0.22
CA HIS A 27 -7.24 -6.04 1.02
C HIS A 27 -8.19 -5.13 1.79
N ASN A 28 -7.83 -4.80 3.03
CA ASN A 28 -8.48 -3.75 3.80
C ASN A 28 -7.63 -2.48 3.83
N VAL A 29 -8.27 -1.33 3.59
CA VAL A 29 -7.64 -0.01 3.62
C VAL A 29 -8.41 0.87 4.58
N VAL A 30 -7.69 1.51 5.50
CA VAL A 30 -8.21 2.51 6.43
C VAL A 30 -7.54 3.84 6.11
N PHE A 31 -8.33 4.88 5.92
CA PHE A 31 -7.87 6.24 5.62
C PHE A 31 -7.77 7.06 6.91
N ASN A 32 -6.90 8.07 6.93
CA ASN A 32 -6.69 8.97 8.07
C ASN A 32 -7.93 9.82 8.39
N ARG A 33 -8.90 9.90 7.47
CA ARG A 33 -10.15 10.65 7.60
C ARG A 33 -11.23 10.10 6.66
N PRO A 34 -12.50 10.50 6.82
CA PRO A 34 -13.55 10.18 5.87
C PRO A 34 -13.20 10.65 4.45
N LEU A 35 -13.46 9.82 3.45
CA LEU A 35 -13.36 10.15 2.03
C LEU A 35 -14.63 10.86 1.55
N SER A 36 -14.44 11.94 0.82
CA SER A 36 -15.48 12.50 -0.04
C SER A 36 -15.80 11.57 -1.21
N LEU A 37 -16.98 11.73 -1.82
CA LEU A 37 -17.38 10.94 -3.00
C LEU A 37 -16.34 11.05 -4.15
N ARG A 38 -15.73 12.22 -4.34
CA ARG A 38 -14.69 12.42 -5.35
C ARG A 38 -13.44 11.60 -5.04
N GLU A 39 -13.02 11.55 -3.78
CA GLU A 39 -11.84 10.79 -3.36
C GLU A 39 -12.08 9.29 -3.45
N GLN A 40 -13.30 8.82 -3.12
CA GLN A 40 -13.71 7.44 -3.35
C GLN A 40 -13.60 7.08 -4.85
N GLN A 41 -14.10 7.94 -5.74
CA GLN A 41 -13.97 7.74 -7.18
C GLN A 41 -12.51 7.75 -7.66
N GLN A 42 -11.66 8.61 -7.10
CA GLN A 42 -10.23 8.63 -7.42
C GLN A 42 -9.55 7.33 -6.97
N PHE A 43 -9.86 6.83 -5.78
CA PHE A 43 -9.35 5.56 -5.27
C PHE A 43 -9.81 4.37 -6.13
N THR A 44 -11.09 4.32 -6.49
CA THR A 44 -11.62 3.30 -7.40
C THR A 44 -10.91 3.33 -8.76
N ARG A 45 -10.76 4.52 -9.36
CA ARG A 45 -10.07 4.67 -10.64
C ARG A 45 -8.60 4.25 -10.57
N LEU A 46 -7.91 4.57 -9.47
CA LEU A 46 -6.53 4.14 -9.24
C LEU A 46 -6.40 2.60 -9.33
N LEU A 47 -7.28 1.88 -8.65
CA LEU A 47 -7.26 0.41 -8.60
C LEU A 47 -7.65 -0.22 -9.95
N ILE A 48 -8.63 0.37 -10.66
CA ILE A 48 -9.00 -0.06 -12.01
C ILE A 48 -7.86 0.20 -12.99
N SER A 49 -7.25 1.39 -12.99
CA SER A 49 -6.12 1.71 -13.87
C SER A 49 -4.90 0.83 -13.57
N PHE A 50 -4.64 0.51 -12.31
CA PHE A 50 -3.62 -0.48 -11.95
C PHE A 50 -3.94 -1.85 -12.57
N TYR A 51 -5.18 -2.32 -12.43
CA TYR A 51 -5.63 -3.56 -13.03
C TYR A 51 -5.42 -3.56 -14.55
N ASP A 52 -5.84 -2.51 -15.26
CA ASP A 52 -5.68 -2.41 -16.71
C ASP A 52 -4.21 -2.48 -17.13
N VAL A 53 -3.34 -1.74 -16.44
CA VAL A 53 -1.90 -1.73 -16.71
C VAL A 53 -1.30 -3.13 -16.55
N VAL A 54 -1.68 -3.86 -15.50
CA VAL A 54 -1.14 -5.19 -15.25
C VAL A 54 -1.74 -6.23 -16.18
N HIS A 55 -3.06 -6.22 -16.36
CA HIS A 55 -3.81 -7.20 -17.14
C HIS A 55 -3.40 -7.18 -18.62
N PHE A 56 -3.15 -6.00 -19.20
CA PHE A 56 -2.75 -5.87 -20.61
C PHE A 56 -1.23 -5.85 -20.83
N SER A 57 -0.42 -5.85 -19.77
CA SER A 57 1.04 -5.78 -19.90
C SER A 57 1.67 -7.15 -20.07
N ARG A 58 2.47 -7.28 -21.13
CA ARG A 58 3.33 -8.46 -21.35
C ARG A 58 4.41 -8.63 -20.28
N LEU A 59 4.77 -7.56 -19.55
CA LEU A 59 5.81 -7.59 -18.51
C LEU A 59 5.32 -8.28 -17.23
N PHE A 60 4.03 -8.16 -16.92
CA PHE A 60 3.45 -8.74 -15.71
C PHE A 60 2.64 -10.02 -15.98
N GLY A 61 2.33 -10.29 -17.27
CA GLY A 61 1.55 -11.44 -17.72
C GLY A 61 0.05 -11.31 -17.44
N ASN A 62 -0.72 -12.35 -17.76
CA ASN A 62 -2.18 -12.40 -17.56
C ASN A 62 -2.55 -12.74 -16.11
N GLY A 63 -1.97 -12.02 -15.14
CA GLY A 63 -2.07 -12.38 -13.72
C GLY A 63 -3.45 -12.18 -13.10
N PHE A 64 -4.27 -11.31 -13.68
CA PHE A 64 -5.62 -11.01 -13.19
C PHE A 64 -6.71 -11.61 -14.05
N LEU A 65 -7.73 -12.17 -13.38
CA LEU A 65 -8.83 -12.93 -13.98
C LEU A 65 -10.07 -12.07 -14.28
N ALA A 66 -10.24 -10.99 -13.53
CA ALA A 66 -11.38 -10.10 -13.62
C ALA A 66 -11.02 -8.73 -13.04
N GLU A 67 -11.83 -7.72 -13.38
CA GLU A 67 -11.77 -6.41 -12.76
C GLU A 67 -11.86 -6.51 -11.22
N PRO A 68 -11.21 -5.59 -10.50
CA PRO A 68 -11.24 -5.59 -9.05
C PRO A 68 -12.64 -5.28 -8.52
N SER A 69 -13.03 -5.96 -7.45
CA SER A 69 -14.15 -5.51 -6.63
C SER A 69 -13.66 -4.46 -5.64
N ILE A 70 -14.36 -3.32 -5.53
CA ILE A 70 -14.08 -2.28 -4.52
C ILE A 70 -15.36 -1.98 -3.77
N THR A 71 -15.30 -1.95 -2.44
CA THR A 71 -16.44 -1.61 -1.58
C THR A 71 -15.98 -0.69 -0.46
N PHE A 72 -16.69 0.42 -0.25
CA PHE A 72 -16.50 1.29 0.89
C PHE A 72 -17.44 0.83 2.01
N VAL A 73 -16.86 0.27 3.08
CA VAL A 73 -17.61 -0.25 4.24
C VAL A 73 -18.09 0.93 5.08
N THR A 74 -17.22 1.92 5.26
CA THR A 74 -17.51 3.24 5.80
C THR A 74 -16.81 4.29 4.95
N PRO A 75 -17.08 5.60 5.11
CA PRO A 75 -16.34 6.63 4.40
C PRO A 75 -14.81 6.60 4.65
N GLU A 76 -14.36 6.03 5.77
CA GLU A 76 -12.95 5.92 6.18
C GLU A 76 -12.33 4.55 5.83
N GLN A 77 -13.12 3.60 5.33
CA GLN A 77 -12.68 2.22 5.15
C GLN A 77 -13.13 1.64 3.82
N ALA A 78 -12.17 1.14 3.06
CA ALA A 78 -12.41 0.41 1.81
C ALA A 78 -11.89 -1.02 1.89
N ASN A 79 -12.58 -1.92 1.21
CA ASN A 79 -12.08 -3.23 0.86
C ASN A 79 -11.92 -3.31 -0.65
N TYR A 80 -10.83 -3.89 -1.13
CA TYR A 80 -10.67 -4.18 -2.56
C TYR A 80 -10.14 -5.59 -2.79
N THR A 81 -10.62 -6.24 -3.84
CA THR A 81 -10.28 -7.63 -4.15
C THR A 81 -9.73 -7.73 -5.57
N PHE A 82 -8.53 -8.29 -5.70
CA PHE A 82 -8.02 -8.73 -7.00
C PHE A 82 -8.19 -10.25 -7.15
N TYR A 83 -8.65 -10.68 -8.32
CA TYR A 83 -8.82 -12.09 -8.69
C TYR A 83 -7.65 -12.54 -9.54
N ARG A 84 -6.92 -13.59 -9.12
CA ARG A 84 -5.67 -14.02 -9.78
C ARG A 84 -5.52 -15.53 -9.84
N GLN A 85 -4.77 -16.02 -10.85
CA GLN A 85 -4.44 -17.45 -10.98
C GLN A 85 -3.26 -17.87 -10.07
N HIS A 86 -2.30 -16.99 -9.82
CA HIS A 86 -1.07 -17.33 -9.09
C HIS A 86 -0.74 -16.34 -7.97
N LYS A 87 -0.03 -16.82 -6.94
CA LYS A 87 0.42 -16.01 -5.79
C LYS A 87 1.76 -15.37 -6.14
N GLY A 88 1.76 -14.08 -6.47
CA GLY A 88 2.99 -13.31 -6.69
C GLY A 88 3.01 -12.58 -8.03
N GLY A 89 4.08 -11.83 -8.24
CA GLY A 89 4.32 -11.04 -9.44
C GLY A 89 4.94 -9.69 -9.11
N ASP A 90 5.77 -9.20 -10.03
CA ASP A 90 6.51 -7.94 -9.89
C ASP A 90 5.59 -6.71 -9.89
N TRP A 91 4.31 -6.90 -10.23
CA TRP A 91 3.26 -5.89 -10.15
C TRP A 91 3.01 -5.37 -8.73
N LYS A 92 3.40 -6.11 -7.68
CA LYS A 92 3.20 -5.67 -6.29
C LYS A 92 3.89 -4.36 -5.98
N GLU A 93 5.10 -4.15 -6.52
CA GLU A 93 5.83 -2.90 -6.32
C GLU A 93 5.10 -1.72 -6.97
N LEU A 94 4.51 -1.94 -8.15
CA LEU A 94 3.69 -0.94 -8.82
C LEU A 94 2.44 -0.58 -8.00
N LEU A 95 1.71 -1.59 -7.48
CA LEU A 95 0.55 -1.35 -6.63
C LEU A 95 0.93 -0.52 -5.39
N PHE A 96 2.01 -0.90 -4.71
CA PHE A 96 2.50 -0.19 -3.52
C PHE A 96 2.92 1.24 -3.85
N ALA A 97 3.59 1.46 -4.99
CA ALA A 97 3.95 2.80 -5.44
C ALA A 97 2.71 3.66 -5.70
N MET A 98 1.71 3.13 -6.39
CA MET A 98 0.45 3.83 -6.69
C MET A 98 -0.33 4.18 -5.42
N LEU A 99 -0.45 3.23 -4.48
CA LEU A 99 -1.11 3.46 -3.19
C LEU A 99 -0.39 4.52 -2.34
N ALA A 100 0.94 4.51 -2.35
CA ALA A 100 1.71 5.51 -1.62
C ALA A 100 1.60 6.90 -2.23
N THR A 101 1.61 7.02 -3.56
CA THR A 101 1.34 8.30 -4.23
C THR A 101 -0.05 8.81 -3.88
N PHE A 102 -1.07 7.95 -3.94
CA PHE A 102 -2.43 8.33 -3.51
C PHE A 102 -2.46 8.78 -2.04
N SER A 103 -1.77 8.05 -1.15
CA SER A 103 -1.68 8.38 0.27
C SER A 103 -1.04 9.76 0.51
N ALA A 104 0.00 10.09 -0.24
CA ALA A 104 0.72 11.35 -0.11
C ALA A 104 -0.02 12.54 -0.74
N GLU A 105 -0.71 12.33 -1.87
CA GLU A 105 -1.22 13.43 -2.70
C GLU A 105 -2.74 13.67 -2.58
N VAL A 106 -3.50 12.65 -2.19
CA VAL A 106 -4.97 12.73 -2.14
C VAL A 106 -5.45 12.68 -0.70
N VAL A 107 -5.20 11.55 -0.03
CA VAL A 107 -5.66 11.31 1.34
C VAL A 107 -4.85 10.19 1.97
N GLY A 108 -4.33 10.45 3.16
CA GLY A 108 -3.47 9.50 3.88
C GLY A 108 -4.15 8.17 4.12
N ILE A 109 -3.45 7.08 3.79
CA ILE A 109 -3.80 5.71 4.13
C ILE A 109 -3.16 5.39 5.49
N ALA A 110 -3.98 5.35 6.54
CA ALA A 110 -3.56 5.03 7.90
C ALA A 110 -3.06 3.59 8.00
N GLN A 111 -3.80 2.66 7.39
CA GLN A 111 -3.49 1.23 7.43
C GLN A 111 -3.85 0.56 6.11
N HIS A 112 -3.02 -0.38 5.72
CA HIS A 112 -3.28 -1.33 4.64
C HIS A 112 -3.03 -2.73 5.18
N ASP A 113 -4.08 -3.54 5.22
CA ASP A 113 -4.09 -4.86 5.87
C ASP A 113 -3.55 -4.84 7.31
N GLY A 114 -3.90 -3.78 8.05
CA GLY A 114 -3.44 -3.54 9.43
C GLY A 114 -1.99 -3.05 9.54
N ASN A 115 -1.28 -2.82 8.43
CA ASN A 115 0.08 -2.26 8.43
C ASN A 115 0.05 -0.76 8.05
N PRO A 116 0.65 0.14 8.85
CA PRO A 116 0.75 1.56 8.53
C PRO A 116 1.89 1.85 7.55
N VAL A 117 2.05 1.05 6.49
CA VAL A 117 3.16 1.20 5.51
C VAL A 117 3.02 2.48 4.68
N PHE A 118 1.78 2.91 4.42
CA PHE A 118 1.49 4.08 3.60
C PHE A 118 1.16 5.33 4.42
N ASP A 119 1.22 5.25 5.75
CA ASP A 119 0.88 6.38 6.62
C ASP A 119 1.89 7.52 6.42
N PRO A 120 1.45 8.69 5.91
CA PRO A 120 2.35 9.81 5.64
C PRO A 120 2.92 10.43 6.92
N THR A 121 2.31 10.17 8.08
CA THR A 121 2.78 10.67 9.38
C THR A 121 3.84 9.77 10.02
N ARG A 122 4.06 8.57 9.45
CA ARG A 122 5.02 7.62 9.98
C ARG A 122 6.45 8.08 9.72
N ILE A 123 7.18 8.34 10.79
CA ILE A 123 8.65 8.50 10.72
C ILE A 123 9.23 7.14 10.32
N PRO A 124 9.97 7.02 9.20
CA PRO A 124 10.62 5.77 8.81
C PRO A 124 11.55 5.31 9.93
N LYS A 125 11.41 4.06 10.38
CA LYS A 125 12.29 3.48 11.43
C LYS A 125 13.78 3.47 11.07
N ASN A 126 14.12 3.75 9.80
CA ASN A 126 15.49 3.81 9.29
C ASN A 126 15.85 5.18 8.69
N SER A 127 15.14 6.26 9.04
CA SER A 127 15.70 7.58 8.82
C SER A 127 17.00 7.66 9.64
N PRO A 128 18.17 7.90 9.02
CA PRO A 128 19.36 8.21 9.80
C PRO A 128 18.97 9.41 10.64
N SER A 129 18.89 9.24 11.95
CA SER A 129 18.63 10.34 12.86
C SER A 129 19.78 11.31 12.69
N GLU A 130 19.53 12.42 11.99
CA GLU A 130 20.24 13.67 12.21
C GLU A 130 20.07 14.00 13.69
N ASN A 131 21.07 13.60 14.49
CA ASN A 131 21.55 14.24 15.72
C ASN A 131 22.35 13.23 16.55
N SER A 132 23.65 13.16 16.26
CA SER A 132 24.67 13.06 17.31
C SER A 132 25.70 14.15 17.07
N LEU A 133 25.25 15.41 17.14
CA LEU A 133 26.15 16.49 17.56
C LEU A 133 26.41 16.26 19.05
N ASP A 134 27.37 15.40 19.36
CA ASP A 134 28.03 15.36 20.67
C ASP A 134 28.92 16.61 20.76
N LEU A 135 28.30 17.73 21.13
CA LEU A 135 28.98 18.86 21.73
C LEU A 135 28.69 18.83 23.23
N ASP A 136 29.79 18.92 23.99
CA ASP A 136 29.91 18.95 25.45
C ASP A 136 29.81 17.64 26.23
N LYS A 137 30.98 17.12 26.61
CA LYS A 137 31.47 17.24 28.00
C LYS A 137 32.99 17.05 28.09
N GLY A 138 33.62 18.02 28.74
CA GLY A 138 35.06 18.24 28.75
C GLY A 138 35.90 17.16 29.44
N PHE A 139 37.15 17.09 29.01
CA PHE A 139 38.24 16.46 29.75
C PHE A 139 39.15 17.55 30.32
N LEU A 140 39.08 17.70 31.64
CA LEU A 140 40.09 18.36 32.46
C LEU A 140 40.54 17.33 33.51
N SER A 141 41.86 17.13 33.56
CA SER A 141 42.68 16.49 34.60
C SER A 141 42.51 14.98 34.84
N ILE A 142 43.58 14.20 34.62
CA ILE A 142 44.67 13.96 35.61
C ILE A 142 46.00 13.88 34.87
#